data_AF-A0A093X849-F1
#
_entry.id   AF-A0A093X849-F1
#
_cell.length_a   1.000
_cell.length_b   1.000
_cell.length_c   1.000
_cell.angle_alpha   90.00
_cell.angle_beta   90.00
_cell.angle_gamma   90.00
#
_symmetry.space_group_name_H-M   'P 1'
#
loop_
_entity.id
_entity.type
_entity.pdbx_description
1 polymer ?
#
loop_
_entity_poly.entity_id
_entity_poly.type
_entity_poly.pdbx_seq_one_letter_code
_entity_poly.pdbx_strand_id
1 'polypeptide(L)'
;NIAVTSAIQLGLHRPEHPKEFLARPSVQYNNFMVNERETSERMRTWAACNIVSNCITSDFGHGSAGPCFDWAIDQACDNGLGTYSLPSEMRHCLIIQRFCYRVNKAMMTGANSTGLPLEHDRYLQLMLLEEELNVIEQQLGSQLSEINQLRHCEARLYLNLYHFLDSSLAEPRRNGILKAYSAASALITRIMASPSDGGGWYDRLLYAPLHIFRLLCTASIVLLTTLNSTYAEYLDSTSGKLLFNSTTFAIRRMSIREGDGPERGACCMAEMWNSFESSFRRAPQEPRIRIKARMAASLTYDTFLRRHIYTAASKGTNAAADKGLPTPASGDGGPSNDGDTGLMSDCIMDYWQDYPNPSFIWDDDFSTSLADLMA
;
A
#
# COMPACT_ATOMS: atom_id res chain seq x y z
N ASN A 1 2.40 -10.49 12.02
CA ASN A 1 3.81 -10.79 11.72
C ASN A 1 4.35 -12.03 12.46
N ILE A 2 3.51 -13.06 12.69
CA ILE A 2 3.92 -14.29 13.40
C ILE A 2 5.06 -15.01 12.66
N ALA A 3 4.96 -15.11 11.33
CA ALA A 3 5.97 -15.79 10.51
C ALA A 3 7.39 -15.20 10.67
N VAL A 4 7.54 -13.87 10.67
CA VAL A 4 8.84 -13.20 10.87
C VAL A 4 9.38 -13.47 12.28
N THR A 5 8.55 -13.33 13.31
CA THR A 5 8.96 -13.60 14.69
C THR A 5 9.39 -15.07 14.87
N SER A 6 8.63 -16.02 14.32
CA SER A 6 8.99 -17.44 14.34
C SER A 6 10.27 -17.72 13.54
N ALA A 7 10.46 -17.07 12.38
CA ALA A 7 11.68 -17.19 11.59
C ALA A 7 12.91 -16.71 12.36
N ILE A 8 12.79 -15.61 13.12
CA ILE A 8 13.85 -15.12 14.00
C ILE A 8 14.16 -16.12 15.11
N GLN A 9 13.13 -16.66 15.77
CA GLN A 9 13.29 -17.69 16.81
C GLN A 9 13.93 -18.99 16.30
N LEU A 10 13.78 -19.30 15.01
CA LEU A 10 14.42 -20.44 14.36
C LEU A 10 15.83 -20.14 13.81
N GLY A 11 16.32 -18.90 13.99
CA GLY A 11 17.62 -18.47 13.49
C GLY A 11 17.71 -18.31 11.97
N LEU A 12 16.59 -18.17 11.25
CA LEU A 12 16.60 -18.06 9.78
C LEU A 12 17.33 -16.81 9.27
N HIS A 13 17.33 -15.75 10.07
CA HIS A 13 18.08 -14.51 9.84
C HIS A 13 19.60 -14.66 10.00
N ARG A 14 20.06 -15.80 10.54
CA ARG A 14 21.47 -16.23 10.59
C ARG A 14 21.61 -17.60 9.94
N PRO A 15 21.55 -17.71 8.60
CA PRO A 15 21.44 -18.98 7.89
C PRO A 15 22.53 -20.02 8.21
N GLU A 16 23.73 -19.56 8.59
CA GLU A 16 24.89 -20.40 8.93
C GLU A 16 24.95 -20.79 10.41
N HIS A 17 24.22 -20.10 11.29
CA HIS A 17 24.30 -20.27 12.75
C HIS A 17 22.98 -20.71 13.42
N PRO A 18 22.20 -21.64 12.85
CA PRO A 18 20.89 -22.00 13.38
C PRO A 18 20.93 -22.69 14.74
N LYS A 19 22.08 -23.27 15.12
CA LYS A 19 22.25 -23.96 16.41
C LYS A 19 22.16 -23.02 17.61
N GLU A 20 22.49 -21.74 17.42
CA GLU A 20 22.46 -20.72 18.48
C GLU A 20 21.04 -20.34 18.90
N PHE A 21 20.03 -20.71 18.10
CA PHE A 21 18.63 -20.36 18.31
C PHE A 21 17.78 -21.54 18.81
N LEU A 22 18.39 -22.72 19.00
CA LEU A 22 17.67 -23.92 19.45
C LEU A 22 17.51 -23.93 20.98
N ALA A 23 16.27 -24.06 21.45
CA ALA A 23 15.96 -24.07 22.89
C ALA A 23 16.50 -25.31 23.64
N ARG A 24 16.68 -26.44 22.94
CA ARG A 24 17.30 -27.66 23.49
C ARG A 24 18.05 -28.42 22.39
N PRO A 25 19.29 -28.88 22.63
CA PRO A 25 19.94 -29.80 21.71
C PRO A 25 19.24 -31.15 21.79
N SER A 26 18.27 -31.41 20.90
CA SER A 26 17.75 -32.76 20.72
C SER A 26 18.84 -33.64 20.10
N VAL A 27 18.78 -34.96 20.31
CA VAL A 27 19.72 -35.92 19.69
C VAL A 27 19.72 -35.79 18.16
N GLN A 28 18.58 -35.43 17.57
CA GLN A 28 18.43 -35.13 16.14
C GLN A 28 19.21 -33.88 15.72
N TYR A 29 19.34 -32.87 16.60
CA TYR A 29 20.04 -31.62 16.32
C TYR A 29 21.55 -31.65 16.63
N ASN A 30 22.02 -32.55 17.47
CA ASN A 30 23.47 -32.76 17.64
C ASN A 30 24.15 -33.19 16.34
N ASN A 31 23.45 -33.97 15.51
CA ASN A 31 23.91 -34.42 14.20
C ASN A 31 23.50 -33.48 13.06
N PHE A 32 22.79 -32.38 13.37
CA PHE A 32 22.38 -31.42 12.36
C PHE A 32 23.62 -30.67 11.84
N MET A 33 23.97 -30.92 10.59
CA MET A 33 25.05 -30.24 9.89
C MET A 33 24.45 -29.20 8.96
N VAL A 34 24.87 -27.94 9.13
CA VAL A 34 24.55 -26.88 8.19
C VAL A 34 25.46 -27.06 6.99
N ASN A 35 24.87 -27.46 5.87
CA ASN A 35 25.54 -27.52 4.59
C ASN A 35 25.00 -26.41 3.68
N GLU A 36 25.63 -26.20 2.53
CA GLU A 36 25.26 -25.16 1.57
C GLU A 36 23.78 -25.21 1.17
N ARG A 37 23.24 -26.42 0.97
CA ARG A 37 21.81 -26.60 0.65
C ARG A 37 20.91 -26.09 1.77
N GLU A 38 21.19 -26.48 3.01
CA GLU A 38 20.44 -26.05 4.19
C GLU A 38 20.54 -24.53 4.38
N THR A 39 21.72 -23.96 4.20
CA THR A 39 21.94 -22.50 4.24
C THR A 39 21.13 -21.79 3.17
N SER A 40 21.13 -22.29 1.93
CA SER A 40 20.33 -21.75 0.83
C SER A 40 18.83 -21.80 1.13
N GLU A 41 18.30 -22.94 1.61
CA GLU A 41 16.88 -23.06 1.94
C GLU A 41 16.45 -22.15 3.09
N ARG A 42 17.32 -21.98 4.11
CA ARG A 42 17.11 -21.01 5.19
C ARG A 42 17.07 -19.58 4.68
N MET A 43 18.01 -19.22 3.80
CA MET A 43 18.07 -17.89 3.20
C MET A 43 16.85 -17.60 2.33
N ARG A 44 16.41 -18.56 1.49
CA ARG A 44 15.17 -18.45 0.71
C ARG A 44 13.97 -18.23 1.62
N THR A 45 13.84 -19.02 2.69
CA THR A 45 12.74 -18.88 3.63
C THR A 45 12.76 -17.51 4.32
N TRP A 46 13.93 -17.04 4.77
CA TRP A 46 14.10 -15.72 5.38
C TRP A 46 13.74 -14.58 4.42
N ALA A 47 14.22 -14.65 3.18
CA ALA A 47 13.90 -13.67 2.14
C ALA A 47 12.39 -13.65 1.82
N ALA A 48 11.73 -14.81 1.72
CA ALA A 48 10.29 -14.90 1.52
C ALA A 48 9.51 -14.24 2.68
N CYS A 49 9.91 -14.51 3.93
CA CYS A 49 9.31 -13.87 5.09
C CYS A 49 9.42 -12.33 5.03
N ASN A 50 10.57 -11.80 4.63
CA ASN A 50 10.78 -10.35 4.50
C ASN A 50 9.94 -9.72 3.37
N ILE A 51 9.90 -10.37 2.19
CA ILE A 51 9.09 -9.93 1.05
C ILE A 51 7.61 -9.84 1.45
N VAL A 52 7.07 -10.92 2.04
CA VAL A 52 5.66 -10.98 2.42
C VAL A 52 5.34 -10.01 3.55
N SER A 53 6.22 -9.92 4.56
CA SER A 53 6.04 -9.01 5.68
C SER A 53 5.91 -7.57 5.21
N ASN A 54 6.88 -7.08 4.43
CA ASN A 54 6.89 -5.69 3.96
C ASN A 54 5.72 -5.37 3.02
N CYS A 55 5.36 -6.30 2.15
CA CYS A 55 4.22 -6.17 1.26
C CYS A 55 2.93 -5.96 2.07
N ILE A 56 2.66 -6.83 3.04
CA ILE A 56 1.46 -6.74 3.87
C ILE A 56 1.48 -5.48 4.75
N THR A 57 2.59 -5.16 5.42
CA THR A 57 2.64 -3.98 6.30
C THR A 57 2.45 -2.68 5.53
N SER A 58 3.01 -2.59 4.32
CA SER A 58 2.84 -1.44 3.44
C SER A 58 1.38 -1.23 3.03
N ASP A 59 0.65 -2.31 2.69
CA ASP A 59 -0.80 -2.24 2.36
C ASP A 59 -1.63 -1.62 3.48
N PHE A 60 -1.32 -1.95 4.73
CA PHE A 60 -2.06 -1.47 5.91
C PHE A 60 -1.60 -0.10 6.40
N GLY A 61 -0.51 0.44 5.84
CA GLY A 61 0.01 1.76 6.17
C GLY A 61 0.83 1.81 7.43
N HIS A 62 1.58 0.75 7.75
CA HIS A 62 2.50 0.73 8.87
C HIS A 62 3.86 0.13 8.50
N GLY A 63 4.91 0.47 9.25
CA GLY A 63 6.23 -0.11 9.07
C GLY A 63 6.26 -1.62 9.32
N SER A 64 7.29 -2.28 8.78
CA SER A 64 7.52 -3.70 9.07
C SER A 64 7.74 -3.92 10.57
N ALA A 65 7.18 -5.01 11.11
CA ALA A 65 7.32 -5.34 12.52
C ALA A 65 8.59 -6.18 12.75
N GLY A 66 9.52 -5.65 13.56
CA GLY A 66 10.76 -6.33 13.93
C GLY A 66 11.95 -6.02 13.02
N PRO A 67 13.14 -6.60 13.29
CA PRO A 67 14.34 -6.41 12.47
C PRO A 67 14.20 -7.17 11.14
N CYS A 68 13.55 -6.52 10.18
CA CYS A 68 13.45 -6.98 8.79
C CYS A 68 14.52 -6.28 7.93
N PHE A 69 14.87 -6.88 6.80
CA PHE A 69 15.92 -6.39 5.88
C PHE A 69 17.24 -6.13 6.63
N ASP A 70 17.73 -7.19 7.25
CA ASP A 70 19.00 -7.19 7.98
C ASP A 70 20.20 -7.43 7.05
N TRP A 71 21.39 -7.53 7.65
CA TRP A 71 22.63 -7.81 6.93
C TRP A 71 22.54 -9.04 6.00
N ALA A 72 21.81 -10.11 6.39
CA ALA A 72 21.73 -11.32 5.58
C ALA A 72 20.95 -11.05 4.29
N ILE A 73 19.87 -10.27 4.40
CA ILE A 73 19.10 -9.80 3.25
C ILE A 73 19.93 -8.88 2.37
N ASP A 74 20.77 -8.02 2.96
CA ASP A 74 21.65 -7.15 2.18
C ASP A 74 22.62 -7.96 1.31
N GLN A 75 23.27 -8.97 1.89
CA GLN A 75 24.12 -9.90 1.16
C GLN A 75 23.36 -10.69 0.09
N ALA A 76 22.13 -11.13 0.39
CA ALA A 76 21.31 -11.86 -0.57
C ALA A 76 20.84 -11.00 -1.76
N CYS A 77 20.79 -9.68 -1.60
CA CYS A 77 20.45 -8.73 -2.65
C CYS A 77 21.63 -8.39 -3.57
N ASP A 78 22.87 -8.72 -3.21
CA ASP A 78 24.05 -8.50 -4.04
C ASP A 78 24.00 -9.37 -5.32
N ASN A 79 25.06 -9.38 -6.13
CA ASN A 79 25.08 -9.86 -7.53
C ASN A 79 24.74 -11.35 -7.77
N GLY A 80 24.10 -12.04 -6.82
CA GLY A 80 23.67 -13.43 -6.93
C GLY A 80 24.82 -14.43 -6.76
N LEU A 81 25.97 -13.96 -6.29
CA LEU A 81 27.17 -14.77 -6.07
C LEU A 81 27.36 -15.01 -4.57
N GLY A 82 27.78 -16.23 -4.21
CA GLY A 82 28.12 -16.60 -2.84
C GLY A 82 27.05 -17.41 -2.11
N THR A 83 27.29 -17.61 -0.81
CA THR A 83 26.55 -18.54 0.05
C THR A 83 25.05 -18.21 0.18
N TYR A 84 24.67 -16.94 0.01
CA TYR A 84 23.30 -16.47 0.14
C TYR A 84 22.61 -16.20 -1.20
N SER A 85 23.08 -16.85 -2.27
CA SER A 85 22.50 -16.73 -3.60
C SER A 85 21.01 -17.12 -3.61
N LEU A 86 20.21 -16.30 -4.29
CA LEU A 86 18.78 -16.50 -4.47
C LEU A 86 18.46 -16.65 -5.97
N PRO A 87 17.41 -17.41 -6.33
CA PRO A 87 16.88 -17.39 -7.69
C PRO A 87 16.61 -15.95 -8.15
N SER A 88 16.91 -15.63 -9.41
CA SER A 88 16.87 -14.26 -9.95
C SER A 88 15.53 -13.55 -9.70
N GLU A 89 14.41 -14.23 -9.94
CA GLU A 89 13.08 -13.67 -9.70
C GLU A 89 12.85 -13.29 -8.23
N MET A 90 13.29 -14.15 -7.31
CA MET A 90 13.16 -13.91 -5.87
C MET A 90 14.08 -12.78 -5.42
N ARG A 91 15.31 -12.75 -5.94
CA ARG A 91 16.29 -11.70 -5.67
C ARG A 91 15.80 -10.34 -6.13
N HIS A 92 15.26 -10.24 -7.35
CA HIS A 92 14.71 -8.99 -7.88
C HIS A 92 13.51 -8.51 -7.05
N CYS A 93 12.62 -9.43 -6.66
CA CYS A 93 11.52 -9.10 -5.74
C CYS A 93 12.05 -8.58 -4.40
N LEU A 94 13.08 -9.21 -3.84
CA LEU A 94 13.68 -8.81 -2.57
C LEU A 94 14.33 -7.42 -2.65
N ILE A 95 15.03 -7.10 -3.74
CA ILE A 95 15.61 -5.77 -3.99
C ILE A 95 14.52 -4.70 -4.02
N ILE A 96 13.42 -4.94 -4.74
CA ILE A 96 12.28 -4.02 -4.82
C ILE A 96 11.63 -3.85 -3.44
N GLN A 97 11.42 -4.93 -2.71
CA GLN A 97 10.82 -4.85 -1.37
C GLN A 97 11.75 -4.20 -0.34
N ARG A 98 13.08 -4.35 -0.48
CA ARG A 98 14.05 -3.63 0.34
C ARG A 98 13.99 -2.13 0.08
N PHE A 99 13.81 -1.72 -1.17
CA PHE A 99 13.53 -0.33 -1.51
C PHE A 99 12.26 0.17 -0.82
N CYS A 100 11.13 -0.55 -0.94
CA CYS A 100 9.88 -0.17 -0.27
C CYS A 100 10.05 -0.07 1.26
N TYR A 101 10.82 -0.98 1.87
CA TYR A 101 11.16 -0.92 3.29
C TYR A 101 11.94 0.36 3.64
N ARG A 102 12.93 0.76 2.82
CA ARG A 102 13.67 2.02 3.02
C ARG A 102 12.76 3.24 2.89
N VAL A 103 11.83 3.26 1.93
CA VAL A 103 10.83 4.32 1.80
C VAL A 103 10.02 4.43 3.10
N ASN A 104 9.46 3.31 3.58
CA ASN A 104 8.68 3.30 4.81
C ASN A 104 9.50 3.77 6.01
N LYS A 105 10.74 3.29 6.15
CA LYS A 105 11.64 3.69 7.24
C LYS A 105 11.94 5.19 7.21
N ALA A 106 12.24 5.76 6.04
CA ALA A 106 12.48 7.20 5.89
C ALA A 106 11.25 8.00 6.32
N MET A 107 10.06 7.55 5.92
CA MET A 107 8.78 8.19 6.22
C MET A 107 8.29 7.97 7.67
N MET A 108 9.01 7.19 8.49
CA MET A 108 8.71 6.95 9.91
C MET A 108 9.72 7.63 10.86
N THR A 109 10.51 8.58 10.38
CA THR A 109 11.53 9.29 11.18
C THR A 109 11.01 10.56 11.87
N GLY A 110 9.71 10.83 11.77
CA GLY A 110 9.12 12.08 12.23
C GLY A 110 8.87 12.18 13.73
N ALA A 111 9.09 13.38 14.29
CA ALA A 111 8.71 13.73 15.66
C ALA A 111 7.32 14.37 15.79
N ASN A 112 6.60 14.56 14.67
CA ASN A 112 5.24 15.14 14.71
C ASN A 112 4.19 14.11 15.15
N SER A 113 2.98 14.58 15.43
CA SER A 113 1.84 13.74 15.88
C SER A 113 1.43 12.65 14.89
N THR A 114 1.89 12.71 13.64
CA THR A 114 1.63 11.70 12.60
C THR A 114 2.78 10.72 12.38
N GLY A 115 3.94 10.93 13.03
CA GLY A 115 5.16 10.14 12.84
C GLY A 115 5.90 10.39 11.51
N LEU A 116 5.45 11.36 10.71
CA LEU A 116 6.03 11.70 9.41
C LEU A 116 7.17 12.72 9.53
N PRO A 117 8.20 12.69 8.66
CA PRO A 117 9.22 13.73 8.63
C PRO A 117 8.62 15.11 8.42
N LEU A 118 9.37 16.14 8.79
CA LEU A 118 9.03 17.52 8.46
C LEU A 118 8.89 17.66 6.94
N GLU A 119 8.03 18.58 6.51
CA GLU A 119 7.62 18.69 5.11
C GLU A 119 8.81 18.78 4.14
N HIS A 120 9.77 19.66 4.44
CA HIS A 120 10.94 19.87 3.58
C HIS A 120 11.83 18.62 3.52
N ASP A 121 12.12 18.01 4.67
CA ASP A 121 12.92 16.78 4.75
C ASP A 121 12.24 15.63 4.03
N ARG A 122 10.92 15.50 4.18
CA ARG A 122 10.11 14.50 3.49
C ARG A 122 10.22 14.66 1.98
N TYR A 123 10.12 15.89 1.47
CA TYR A 123 10.26 16.17 0.04
C TYR A 123 11.64 15.77 -0.49
N LEU A 124 12.72 16.15 0.19
CA LEU A 124 14.09 15.79 -0.20
C LEU A 124 14.32 14.27 -0.17
N GLN A 125 13.80 13.58 0.85
CA GLN A 125 13.86 12.13 0.95
C GLN A 125 13.13 11.45 -0.20
N LEU A 126 11.92 11.91 -0.56
CA LEU A 126 11.16 11.36 -1.68
C LEU A 126 11.90 11.53 -3.01
N MET A 127 12.55 12.67 -3.26
CA MET A 127 13.36 12.86 -4.46
C MET A 127 14.55 11.90 -4.53
N LEU A 128 15.26 11.71 -3.43
CA LEU A 128 16.41 10.78 -3.38
C LEU A 128 15.95 9.33 -3.61
N LEU A 129 14.84 8.94 -3.00
CA LEU A 129 14.26 7.60 -3.16
C LEU A 129 13.71 7.40 -4.58
N GLU A 130 13.20 8.43 -5.23
CA GLU A 130 12.79 8.35 -6.64
C GLU A 130 13.98 8.06 -7.55
N GLU A 131 15.11 8.72 -7.34
CA GLU A 131 16.33 8.45 -8.11
C GLU A 131 16.87 7.04 -7.84
N GLU A 132 16.84 6.59 -6.59
CA GLU A 132 17.21 5.21 -6.25
C GLU A 132 16.33 4.17 -6.98
N LEU A 133 15.02 4.43 -7.09
CA LEU A 133 14.12 3.56 -7.84
C LEU A 133 14.42 3.57 -9.35
N ASN A 134 14.75 4.74 -9.92
CA ASN A 134 15.17 4.84 -11.32
C ASN A 134 16.44 4.04 -11.59
N VAL A 135 17.40 4.05 -10.66
CA VAL A 135 18.63 3.24 -10.75
C VAL A 135 18.29 1.74 -10.73
N ILE A 136 17.37 1.30 -9.87
CA ILE A 136 16.88 -0.09 -9.86
C ILE A 136 16.25 -0.46 -11.21
N GLU A 137 15.43 0.42 -11.78
CA GLU A 137 14.82 0.22 -13.11
C GLU A 137 15.86 0.09 -14.22
N GLN A 138 16.89 0.95 -14.21
CA GLN A 138 17.97 0.91 -15.19
C GLN A 138 18.81 -0.37 -15.08
N GLN A 139 19.09 -0.83 -13.85
CA GLN A 139 19.92 -2.00 -13.62
C GLN A 139 19.20 -3.32 -13.91
N LEU A 140 17.93 -3.42 -13.53
CA LEU A 140 17.19 -4.69 -13.55
C LEU A 140 16.09 -4.74 -14.61
N GLY A 141 15.66 -3.61 -15.19
CA GLY A 141 14.40 -3.48 -15.94
C GLY A 141 14.18 -4.52 -17.03
N SER A 142 15.18 -4.78 -17.88
CA SER A 142 15.08 -5.80 -18.95
C SER A 142 15.14 -7.24 -18.46
N GLN A 143 15.54 -7.45 -17.20
CA GLN A 143 15.69 -8.75 -16.54
C GLN A 143 14.52 -9.06 -15.58
N LEU A 144 13.62 -8.10 -15.36
CA LEU A 144 12.47 -8.30 -14.47
C LEU A 144 11.46 -9.24 -15.14
N SER A 145 11.10 -10.30 -14.43
CA SER A 145 9.94 -11.11 -14.77
C SER A 145 8.64 -10.30 -14.68
N GLU A 146 7.56 -10.80 -15.29
CA GLU A 146 6.26 -10.11 -15.35
C GLU A 146 5.75 -9.67 -13.97
N ILE A 147 5.94 -10.51 -12.95
CA ILE A 147 5.60 -10.19 -11.56
C ILE A 147 6.47 -9.10 -10.97
N ASN A 148 7.78 -9.13 -11.20
CA ASN A 148 8.68 -8.11 -10.67
C ASN A 148 8.51 -6.77 -11.37
N GLN A 149 8.11 -6.75 -12.66
CA GLN A 149 7.71 -5.53 -13.34
C GLN A 149 6.47 -4.91 -12.67
N LEU A 150 5.50 -5.74 -12.25
CA LEU A 150 4.34 -5.26 -11.50
C LEU A 150 4.74 -4.75 -10.11
N ARG A 151 5.58 -5.47 -9.36
CA ARG A 151 6.11 -5.02 -8.06
C ARG A 151 6.91 -3.72 -8.15
N HIS A 152 7.63 -3.53 -9.26
CA HIS A 152 8.32 -2.27 -9.52
C HIS A 152 7.34 -1.10 -9.74
N CYS A 153 6.25 -1.34 -10.50
CA CYS A 153 5.18 -0.35 -10.67
C CYS A 153 4.48 -0.04 -9.35
N GLU A 154 4.24 -1.06 -8.51
CA GLU A 154 3.70 -0.92 -7.15
C GLU A 154 4.61 -0.02 -6.28
N ALA A 155 5.92 -0.29 -6.26
CA ALA A 155 6.89 0.51 -5.52
C ALA A 155 6.87 1.99 -5.93
N ARG A 156 6.80 2.24 -7.25
CA ARG A 156 6.69 3.60 -7.81
C ARG A 156 5.37 4.28 -7.43
N LEU A 157 4.26 3.55 -7.44
CA LEU A 157 2.98 4.07 -6.97
C LEU A 157 3.06 4.45 -5.48
N TYR A 158 3.53 3.54 -4.62
CA TYR A 158 3.63 3.75 -3.18
C TYR A 158 4.53 4.92 -2.79
N LEU A 159 5.66 5.09 -3.47
CA LEU A 159 6.51 6.26 -3.27
C LEU A 159 5.73 7.56 -3.51
N ASN A 160 4.96 7.61 -4.59
CA ASN A 160 4.24 8.83 -4.96
C ASN A 160 2.97 9.08 -4.13
N LEU A 161 2.44 8.08 -3.42
CA LEU A 161 1.29 8.27 -2.52
C LEU A 161 1.58 9.25 -1.38
N TYR A 162 2.84 9.38 -0.95
CA TYR A 162 3.25 10.34 0.08
C TYR A 162 3.03 11.80 -0.33
N HIS A 163 2.90 12.11 -1.63
CA HIS A 163 2.58 13.47 -2.09
C HIS A 163 1.13 13.89 -1.82
N PHE A 164 0.23 12.96 -1.48
CA PHE A 164 -1.13 13.31 -1.05
C PHE A 164 -1.18 13.87 0.38
N LEU A 165 -0.13 13.68 1.17
CA LEU A 165 0.01 14.26 2.50
C LEU A 165 0.07 15.80 2.42
N ASP A 166 -0.16 16.45 3.57
CA ASP A 166 -0.18 17.91 3.65
C ASP A 166 1.19 18.50 3.34
N SER A 167 1.17 19.54 2.52
CA SER A 167 2.38 20.26 2.11
C SER A 167 2.00 21.70 1.78
N SER A 168 2.73 22.66 2.38
CA SER A 168 2.74 24.07 2.01
C SER A 168 3.42 24.33 0.66
N LEU A 169 4.23 23.39 0.18
CA LEU A 169 4.88 23.40 -1.14
C LEU A 169 3.90 22.98 -2.26
N ALA A 170 3.08 23.92 -2.72
CA ALA A 170 2.01 23.65 -3.70
C ALA A 170 2.48 22.99 -5.01
N GLU A 171 3.52 23.53 -5.67
CA GLU A 171 3.99 23.00 -6.95
C GLU A 171 4.63 21.61 -6.84
N PRO A 172 5.59 21.36 -5.92
CA PRO A 172 6.13 20.00 -5.71
C PRO A 172 5.05 18.97 -5.37
N ARG A 173 4.07 19.37 -4.55
CA ARG A 173 2.94 18.52 -4.17
C ARG A 173 2.09 18.15 -5.38
N ARG A 174 1.68 19.15 -6.19
CA ARG A 174 0.93 18.92 -7.43
C ARG A 174 1.69 17.97 -8.35
N ASN A 175 2.96 18.27 -8.62
CA ASN A 175 3.78 17.47 -9.53
C ASN A 175 3.92 16.02 -9.04
N GLY A 176 4.10 15.82 -7.72
CA GLY A 176 4.14 14.49 -7.11
C GLY A 176 2.82 13.72 -7.21
N ILE A 177 1.67 14.39 -7.06
CA ILE A 177 0.35 13.76 -7.27
C ILE A 177 0.15 13.39 -8.75
N LEU A 178 0.59 14.23 -9.69
CA LEU A 178 0.56 13.89 -11.12
C LEU A 178 1.47 12.70 -11.45
N LYS A 179 2.63 12.57 -10.78
CA LYS A 179 3.46 11.37 -10.86
C LYS A 179 2.75 10.14 -10.29
N ALA A 180 2.02 10.29 -9.18
CA ALA A 180 1.18 9.21 -8.63
C ALA A 180 0.13 8.74 -9.65
N TYR A 181 -0.55 9.69 -10.31
CA TYR A 181 -1.52 9.41 -11.38
C TYR A 181 -0.87 8.65 -12.55
N SER A 182 0.32 9.09 -13.00
CA SER A 182 1.07 8.41 -14.05
C SER A 182 1.48 6.98 -13.62
N ALA A 183 1.96 6.81 -12.39
CA ALA A 183 2.33 5.50 -11.85
C ALA A 183 1.13 4.55 -11.73
N ALA A 184 -0.01 5.04 -11.22
CA ALA A 184 -1.26 4.29 -11.16
C ALA A 184 -1.73 3.89 -12.56
N SER A 185 -1.67 4.82 -13.50
CA SER A 185 -2.05 4.57 -14.89
C SER A 185 -1.20 3.48 -15.52
N ALA A 186 0.13 3.59 -15.40
CA ALA A 186 1.07 2.60 -15.91
C ALA A 186 0.87 1.20 -15.30
N LEU A 187 0.57 1.14 -13.99
CA LEU A 187 0.26 -0.10 -13.29
C LEU A 187 -1.02 -0.76 -13.82
N ILE A 188 -2.10 0.01 -13.97
CA ILE A 188 -3.37 -0.49 -14.48
C ILE A 188 -3.20 -0.94 -15.94
N THR A 189 -2.58 -0.12 -16.79
CA THR A 189 -2.31 -0.49 -18.19
C THR A 189 -1.52 -1.78 -18.28
N ARG A 190 -0.54 -2.00 -17.40
CA ARG A 190 0.23 -3.25 -17.35
C ARG A 190 -0.64 -4.46 -16.96
N ILE A 191 -1.52 -4.30 -15.97
CA ILE A 191 -2.45 -5.38 -15.58
C ILE A 191 -3.44 -5.68 -16.70
N MET A 192 -3.92 -4.64 -17.39
CA MET A 192 -4.89 -4.76 -18.49
C MET A 192 -4.26 -5.25 -19.80
N ALA A 193 -2.94 -5.18 -19.95
CA ALA A 193 -2.25 -5.66 -21.12
C ALA A 193 -2.41 -7.18 -21.24
N SER A 194 -2.99 -7.63 -22.36
CA SER A 194 -3.09 -9.05 -22.71
C SER A 194 -2.18 -9.32 -23.92
N PRO A 195 -1.16 -10.19 -23.79
CA PRO A 195 -0.36 -10.64 -24.92
C PRO A 195 -1.23 -11.35 -25.97
N SER A 196 -0.79 -11.35 -27.23
CA SER A 196 -1.47 -12.06 -28.34
C SER A 196 -1.71 -13.53 -28.07
N ASP A 197 -0.83 -14.15 -27.29
CA ASP A 197 -0.81 -15.59 -27.03
C ASP A 197 -1.65 -15.95 -25.78
N GLY A 198 -2.32 -14.95 -25.20
CA GLY A 198 -3.04 -15.05 -23.94
C GLY A 198 -2.11 -15.16 -22.73
N GLY A 199 -2.71 -15.15 -21.55
CA GLY A 199 -1.98 -15.40 -20.30
C GLY A 199 -1.27 -14.17 -19.75
N GLY A 200 -1.75 -12.96 -20.05
CA GLY A 200 -1.34 -11.76 -19.32
C GLY A 200 -1.94 -11.71 -17.92
N TRP A 201 -1.58 -10.69 -17.16
CA TRP A 201 -2.15 -10.41 -15.83
C TRP A 201 -3.68 -10.47 -15.81
N TYR A 202 -4.35 -9.81 -16.76
CA TYR A 202 -5.80 -9.76 -16.84
C TYR A 202 -6.45 -11.15 -16.84
N ASP A 203 -5.86 -12.11 -17.56
CA ASP A 203 -6.39 -13.47 -17.66
C ASP A 203 -6.22 -14.26 -16.36
N ARG A 204 -5.19 -13.94 -15.58
CA ARG A 204 -4.82 -14.61 -14.33
C ARG A 204 -5.44 -13.96 -13.08
N LEU A 205 -6.20 -12.86 -13.22
CA LEU A 205 -6.76 -12.11 -12.10
C LEU A 205 -7.62 -12.96 -11.14
N LEU A 206 -8.32 -13.98 -11.65
CA LEU A 206 -9.11 -14.90 -10.83
C LEU A 206 -8.27 -15.64 -9.77
N TYR A 207 -6.98 -15.86 -10.04
CA TYR A 207 -6.05 -16.57 -9.16
C TYR A 207 -5.07 -15.62 -8.46
N ALA A 208 -5.20 -14.32 -8.68
CA ALA A 208 -4.28 -13.35 -8.14
C ALA A 208 -4.46 -13.22 -6.61
N PRO A 209 -3.37 -13.04 -5.84
CA PRO A 209 -3.47 -12.83 -4.40
C PRO A 209 -4.31 -11.60 -4.04
N LEU A 210 -4.93 -11.60 -2.86
CA LEU A 210 -5.72 -10.47 -2.34
C LEU A 210 -4.98 -9.12 -2.36
N HIS A 211 -3.65 -9.15 -2.26
CA HIS A 211 -2.82 -7.96 -2.42
C HIS A 211 -3.01 -7.27 -3.78
N ILE A 212 -3.19 -8.01 -4.88
CA ILE A 212 -3.43 -7.42 -6.21
C ILE A 212 -4.77 -6.67 -6.25
N PHE A 213 -5.79 -7.20 -5.57
CA PHE A 213 -7.07 -6.50 -5.39
C PHE A 213 -6.88 -5.17 -4.65
N ARG A 214 -6.14 -5.17 -3.53
CA ARG A 214 -5.83 -3.95 -2.77
C ARG A 214 -5.06 -2.93 -3.60
N LEU A 215 -4.10 -3.39 -4.38
CA LEU A 215 -3.29 -2.58 -5.27
C LEU A 215 -4.12 -1.91 -6.37
N LEU A 216 -5.03 -2.66 -7.01
CA LEU A 216 -5.98 -2.10 -7.98
C LEU A 216 -6.91 -1.06 -7.36
N CYS A 217 -7.40 -1.30 -6.14
CA CYS A 217 -8.19 -0.33 -5.37
C CYS A 217 -7.38 0.95 -5.06
N THR A 218 -6.11 0.83 -4.67
CA THR A 218 -5.26 2.01 -4.45
C THR A 218 -5.02 2.78 -5.74
N ALA A 219 -4.74 2.09 -6.86
CA ALA A 219 -4.55 2.72 -8.16
C ALA A 219 -5.82 3.43 -8.65
N SER A 220 -7.00 2.81 -8.53
CA SER A 220 -8.28 3.44 -8.88
C SER A 220 -8.59 4.65 -7.99
N ILE A 221 -8.25 4.60 -6.70
CA ILE A 221 -8.38 5.75 -5.78
C ILE A 221 -7.49 6.92 -6.21
N VAL A 222 -6.26 6.66 -6.66
CA VAL A 222 -5.39 7.73 -7.20
C VAL A 222 -6.01 8.37 -8.44
N LEU A 223 -6.54 7.57 -9.39
CA LEU A 223 -7.24 8.11 -10.56
C LEU A 223 -8.47 8.91 -10.14
N LEU A 224 -9.32 8.35 -9.29
CA LEU A 224 -10.53 8.96 -8.76
C LEU A 224 -10.27 10.32 -8.11
N THR A 225 -9.33 10.36 -7.18
CA THR A 225 -9.03 11.56 -6.38
C THR A 225 -8.36 12.66 -7.20
N THR A 226 -7.52 12.29 -8.18
CA THR A 226 -6.83 13.26 -9.03
C THR A 226 -7.76 13.82 -10.12
N LEU A 227 -8.54 12.96 -10.79
CA LEU A 227 -9.46 13.35 -11.86
C LEU A 227 -10.67 14.16 -11.36
N ASN A 228 -11.03 14.01 -10.09
CA ASN A 228 -12.10 14.79 -9.47
C ASN A 228 -11.53 15.87 -8.54
N SER A 229 -10.54 16.60 -9.04
CA SER A 229 -9.88 17.71 -8.35
C SER A 229 -9.47 18.80 -9.35
N THR A 230 -8.99 19.94 -8.85
CA THR A 230 -8.44 21.01 -9.70
C THR A 230 -7.29 20.53 -10.57
N TYR A 231 -6.59 19.46 -10.21
CA TYR A 231 -5.47 18.91 -10.99
C TYR A 231 -5.91 18.16 -12.25
N ALA A 232 -7.21 17.93 -12.44
CA ALA A 232 -7.75 17.38 -13.69
C ALA A 232 -7.44 18.25 -14.91
N GLU A 233 -7.17 19.56 -14.73
CA GLU A 233 -6.79 20.47 -15.81
C GLU A 233 -5.47 20.08 -16.51
N TYR A 234 -4.60 19.31 -15.83
CA TYR A 234 -3.32 18.84 -16.37
C TYR A 234 -3.42 17.45 -17.00
N LEU A 235 -4.61 16.84 -17.02
CA LEU A 235 -4.81 15.43 -17.36
C LEU A 235 -5.82 15.25 -18.49
N ASP A 236 -5.63 14.20 -19.27
CA ASP A 236 -6.68 13.70 -20.16
C ASP A 236 -7.75 12.97 -19.33
N SER A 237 -8.81 13.72 -19.00
CA SER A 237 -9.93 13.23 -18.21
C SER A 237 -10.67 12.06 -18.87
N THR A 238 -10.70 12.02 -20.21
CA THR A 238 -11.39 10.96 -20.95
C THR A 238 -10.62 9.65 -20.85
N SER A 239 -9.32 9.68 -21.11
CA SER A 239 -8.46 8.51 -20.96
C SER A 239 -8.41 8.04 -19.50
N GLY A 240 -8.34 8.97 -18.56
CA GLY A 240 -8.36 8.66 -17.13
C GLY A 240 -9.65 7.96 -16.67
N LYS A 241 -10.81 8.42 -17.12
CA LYS A 241 -12.11 7.80 -16.79
C LYS A 241 -12.25 6.41 -17.42
N LEU A 242 -11.77 6.23 -18.65
CA LEU A 242 -11.71 4.92 -19.28
C LEU A 242 -10.86 3.96 -18.44
N LEU A 243 -9.68 4.40 -18.02
CA LEU A 243 -8.76 3.59 -17.23
C LEU A 243 -9.33 3.22 -15.86
N PHE A 244 -10.00 4.16 -15.18
CA PHE A 244 -10.72 3.90 -13.94
C PHE A 244 -11.82 2.82 -14.10
N ASN A 245 -12.60 2.90 -15.17
CA ASN A 245 -13.62 1.90 -15.47
C ASN A 245 -12.98 0.54 -15.76
N SER A 246 -11.88 0.49 -16.52
CA SER A 246 -11.10 -0.73 -16.76
C SER A 246 -10.61 -1.35 -15.46
N THR A 247 -10.10 -0.56 -14.52
CA THR A 247 -9.71 -1.05 -13.18
C THR A 247 -10.90 -1.64 -12.42
N THR A 248 -12.07 -1.01 -12.49
CA THR A 248 -13.29 -1.51 -11.85
C THR A 248 -13.70 -2.87 -12.40
N PHE A 249 -13.61 -3.07 -13.72
CA PHE A 249 -13.83 -4.38 -14.35
C PHE A 249 -12.76 -5.41 -13.95
N ALA A 250 -11.48 -5.00 -13.89
CA ALA A 250 -10.40 -5.87 -13.45
C ALA A 250 -10.60 -6.36 -12.00
N ILE A 251 -10.98 -5.46 -11.09
CA ILE A 251 -11.33 -5.80 -9.71
C ILE A 251 -12.46 -6.84 -9.71
N ARG A 252 -13.53 -6.61 -10.48
CA ARG A 252 -14.67 -7.55 -10.53
C ARG A 252 -14.28 -8.93 -11.07
N ARG A 253 -13.31 -9.01 -11.98
CA ARG A 253 -12.78 -10.27 -12.53
C ARG A 253 -12.04 -11.14 -11.48
N MET A 254 -11.61 -10.55 -10.38
CA MET A 254 -11.01 -11.28 -9.26
C MET A 254 -12.06 -11.95 -8.35
N SER A 255 -13.35 -11.66 -8.54
CA SER A 255 -14.42 -12.23 -7.72
C SER A 255 -14.63 -13.71 -8.05
N ILE A 256 -14.75 -14.52 -6.99
CA ILE A 256 -15.01 -15.95 -7.04
C ILE A 256 -16.45 -16.26 -6.61
N ARG A 257 -17.03 -15.42 -5.75
CA ARG A 257 -18.40 -15.60 -5.23
C ARG A 257 -19.12 -14.27 -5.07
N GLU A 258 -20.44 -14.33 -5.07
CA GLU A 258 -21.27 -13.17 -4.78
C GLU A 258 -20.95 -12.60 -3.39
N GLY A 259 -20.84 -11.28 -3.33
CA GLY A 259 -20.58 -10.50 -2.14
C GLY A 259 -19.18 -10.65 -1.56
N ASP A 260 -18.19 -11.21 -2.29
CA ASP A 260 -16.79 -11.23 -1.83
C ASP A 260 -16.09 -9.87 -1.88
N GLY A 261 -14.89 -9.78 -1.31
CA GLY A 261 -14.10 -8.55 -1.27
C GLY A 261 -13.97 -7.86 -2.63
N PRO A 262 -13.54 -8.56 -3.70
CA PRO A 262 -13.46 -8.00 -5.05
C PRO A 262 -14.78 -7.47 -5.61
N GLU A 263 -15.90 -8.21 -5.51
CA GLU A 263 -17.18 -7.71 -5.98
C GLU A 263 -17.62 -6.45 -5.22
N ARG A 264 -17.53 -6.48 -3.89
CA ARG A 264 -17.84 -5.30 -3.05
C ARG A 264 -16.93 -4.14 -3.41
N GLY A 265 -15.63 -4.38 -3.62
CA GLY A 265 -14.66 -3.38 -4.00
C GLY A 265 -14.99 -2.70 -5.33
N ALA A 266 -15.36 -3.48 -6.36
CA ALA A 266 -15.78 -2.94 -7.65
C ALA A 266 -17.02 -2.03 -7.52
N CYS A 267 -18.04 -2.47 -6.76
CA CYS A 267 -19.22 -1.66 -6.48
C CYS A 267 -18.85 -0.37 -5.72
N CYS A 268 -17.99 -0.47 -4.70
CA CYS A 268 -17.51 0.67 -3.94
C CYS A 268 -16.81 1.70 -4.85
N MET A 269 -15.94 1.27 -5.76
CA MET A 269 -15.26 2.17 -6.70
C MET A 269 -16.26 2.91 -7.60
N ALA A 270 -17.21 2.18 -8.19
CA ALA A 270 -18.23 2.77 -9.06
C ALA A 270 -19.10 3.81 -8.33
N GLU A 271 -19.51 3.52 -7.09
CA GLU A 271 -20.26 4.47 -6.26
C GLU A 271 -19.44 5.71 -5.90
N MET A 272 -18.16 5.53 -5.55
CA MET A 272 -17.28 6.63 -5.19
C MET A 272 -17.03 7.58 -6.36
N TRP A 273 -16.96 7.07 -7.60
CA TRP A 273 -16.84 7.94 -8.78
C TRP A 273 -17.92 9.03 -8.79
N ASN A 274 -19.18 8.63 -8.65
CA ASN A 274 -20.31 9.56 -8.65
C ASN A 274 -20.27 10.54 -7.47
N SER A 275 -19.86 10.06 -6.29
CA SER A 275 -19.72 10.90 -5.09
C SER A 275 -18.65 11.98 -5.24
N PHE A 276 -17.48 11.60 -5.77
CA PHE A 276 -16.37 12.52 -6.01
C PHE A 276 -16.70 13.52 -7.12
N GLU A 277 -17.29 13.06 -8.22
CA GLU A 277 -17.70 13.93 -9.33
C GLU A 277 -18.73 14.98 -8.87
N SER A 278 -19.73 14.56 -8.09
CA SER A 278 -20.71 15.46 -7.47
C SER A 278 -20.08 16.48 -6.51
N SER A 279 -19.14 16.01 -5.68
CA SER A 279 -18.45 16.88 -4.72
C SER A 279 -17.55 17.90 -5.41
N PHE A 280 -16.82 17.48 -6.44
CA PHE A 280 -15.98 18.35 -7.24
C PHE A 280 -16.79 19.42 -8.00
N ARG A 281 -17.92 19.04 -8.61
CA ARG A 281 -18.80 20.01 -9.30
C ARG A 281 -19.36 21.07 -8.36
N ARG A 282 -19.64 20.73 -7.09
CA ARG A 282 -20.14 21.68 -6.08
C ARG A 282 -19.06 22.61 -5.58
N ALA A 283 -17.87 22.08 -5.33
CA ALA A 283 -16.74 22.84 -4.81
C ALA A 283 -15.41 22.28 -5.35
N PRO A 284 -14.93 22.81 -6.50
CA PRO A 284 -13.64 22.42 -7.04
C PRO A 284 -12.51 22.73 -6.06
N GLN A 285 -11.75 21.72 -5.67
CA GLN A 285 -10.62 21.85 -4.74
C GLN A 285 -9.47 20.94 -5.14
N GLU A 286 -8.28 21.25 -4.64
CA GLU A 286 -7.13 20.36 -4.73
C GLU A 286 -7.39 19.06 -3.94
N PRO A 287 -6.77 17.92 -4.33
CA PRO A 287 -6.83 16.70 -3.54
C PRO A 287 -6.25 16.98 -2.16
N ARG A 288 -6.96 16.64 -1.08
CA ARG A 288 -6.49 16.73 0.32
C ARG A 288 -6.95 15.51 1.09
N ILE A 289 -6.25 15.11 2.15
CA ILE A 289 -6.63 13.96 2.97
C ILE A 289 -6.61 14.31 4.46
N ARG A 290 -7.45 13.63 5.25
CA ARG A 290 -7.56 13.82 6.71
C ARG A 290 -6.80 12.74 7.46
N ILE A 291 -6.86 11.49 6.98
CA ILE A 291 -6.10 10.38 7.57
C ILE A 291 -4.64 10.48 7.11
N LYS A 292 -3.73 10.84 8.02
CA LYS A 292 -2.30 11.07 7.71
C LYS A 292 -1.34 10.11 8.44
N ALA A 293 -1.84 9.43 9.48
CA ALA A 293 -1.05 8.52 10.31
C ALA A 293 -0.93 7.09 9.73
N ARG A 294 -1.29 6.87 8.45
CA ARG A 294 -1.25 5.56 7.78
C ARG A 294 -0.29 5.53 6.60
N MET A 295 0.76 6.35 6.63
CA MET A 295 1.84 6.32 5.64
C MET A 295 1.29 6.36 4.19
N ALA A 296 1.80 5.53 3.28
CA ALA A 296 1.31 5.43 1.91
C ALA A 296 -0.18 5.02 1.80
N ALA A 297 -0.72 4.29 2.78
CA ALA A 297 -2.13 3.86 2.76
C ALA A 297 -3.11 4.98 3.18
N SER A 298 -2.61 6.12 3.67
CA SER A 298 -3.43 7.25 4.11
C SER A 298 -4.50 7.70 3.11
N LEU A 299 -4.14 7.78 1.82
CA LEU A 299 -5.08 8.16 0.76
C LEU A 299 -6.25 7.16 0.64
N THR A 300 -5.93 5.87 0.66
CA THR A 300 -6.90 4.78 0.53
C THR A 300 -7.91 4.83 1.69
N TYR A 301 -7.41 4.92 2.92
CA TYR A 301 -8.26 4.97 4.10
C TYR A 301 -9.09 6.27 4.19
N ASP A 302 -8.50 7.42 3.82
CA ASP A 302 -9.26 8.68 3.77
C ASP A 302 -10.40 8.63 2.74
N THR A 303 -10.14 8.01 1.59
CA THR A 303 -11.12 7.87 0.52
C THR A 303 -12.30 6.98 0.94
N PHE A 304 -12.03 5.89 1.66
CA PHE A 304 -13.10 5.08 2.25
C PHE A 304 -13.90 5.81 3.32
N LEU A 305 -13.23 6.60 4.17
CA LEU A 305 -13.93 7.48 5.12
C LEU A 305 -14.84 8.49 4.39
N ARG A 306 -14.39 9.07 3.28
CA ARG A 306 -15.22 9.99 2.45
C ARG A 306 -16.44 9.29 1.88
N ARG A 307 -16.28 8.09 1.32
CA ARG A 307 -17.42 7.29 0.84
C ARG A 307 -18.43 7.07 1.96
N HIS A 308 -17.95 6.67 3.12
CA HIS A 308 -18.80 6.40 4.27
C HIS A 308 -19.65 7.63 4.65
N ILE A 309 -19.02 8.79 4.85
CA ILE A 309 -19.71 10.05 5.14
C ILE A 309 -20.76 10.38 4.08
N TYR A 310 -20.42 10.21 2.80
CA TYR A 310 -21.35 10.45 1.70
C TYR A 310 -22.56 9.49 1.74
N THR A 311 -22.33 8.20 1.98
CA THR A 311 -23.41 7.21 2.07
C THR A 311 -24.32 7.46 3.27
N ALA A 312 -23.78 7.84 4.42
CA ALA A 312 -24.56 8.21 5.61
C ALA A 312 -25.42 9.45 5.34
N ALA A 313 -24.84 10.49 4.74
CA ALA A 313 -25.58 11.69 4.36
C ALA A 313 -26.72 11.40 3.37
N SER A 314 -26.51 10.50 2.40
CA SER A 314 -27.54 10.12 1.43
C SER A 314 -28.72 9.33 2.03
N LYS A 315 -28.52 8.65 3.17
CA LYS A 315 -29.53 7.82 3.85
C LYS A 315 -30.35 8.59 4.89
N GLY A 316 -30.15 9.91 5.05
CA GLY A 316 -30.92 10.73 5.98
C GLY A 316 -30.62 10.48 7.47
N THR A 317 -29.52 9.82 7.80
CA THR A 317 -28.98 9.80 9.17
C THR A 317 -28.35 11.16 9.48
N ASN A 318 -29.19 12.10 9.90
CA ASN A 318 -28.90 13.53 10.06
C ASN A 318 -27.64 13.86 10.89
N ALA A 319 -27.17 12.96 11.77
CA ALA A 319 -25.99 13.21 12.60
C ALA A 319 -24.66 13.33 11.81
N ALA A 320 -24.53 12.65 10.67
CA ALA A 320 -23.30 12.67 9.86
C ALA A 320 -23.31 13.73 8.75
N ALA A 321 -24.50 14.14 8.29
CA ALA A 321 -24.68 15.16 7.27
C ALA A 321 -24.49 16.59 7.82
N ASP A 322 -24.95 16.84 9.06
CA ASP A 322 -24.90 18.16 9.71
C ASP A 322 -23.48 18.58 10.16
N LYS A 323 -22.59 17.61 10.41
CA LYS A 323 -21.19 17.88 10.78
C LYS A 323 -20.29 18.29 9.60
N GLY A 324 -20.77 18.16 8.35
CA GLY A 324 -19.93 18.39 7.17
C GLY A 324 -18.75 17.41 7.07
N LEU A 325 -17.88 17.59 6.07
CA LEU A 325 -16.56 16.95 6.11
C LEU A 325 -15.71 17.71 7.14
N PRO A 326 -15.09 17.05 8.14
CA PRO A 326 -14.11 17.69 8.99
C PRO A 326 -13.07 18.42 8.14
N THR A 327 -12.87 19.70 8.43
CA THR A 327 -11.81 20.50 7.80
C THR A 327 -10.48 19.83 8.10
N PRO A 328 -9.56 19.66 7.12
CA PRO A 328 -8.22 19.17 7.41
C PRO A 328 -7.62 20.07 8.50
N ALA A 329 -7.19 19.48 9.62
CA ALA A 329 -6.54 20.25 10.67
C ALA A 329 -5.37 21.04 10.06
N SER A 330 -5.45 22.37 10.13
CA SER A 330 -4.34 23.26 9.77
C SER A 330 -3.17 22.92 10.68
N GLY A 331 -2.07 22.44 10.10
CA GLY A 331 -0.91 21.95 10.83
C GLY A 331 -0.05 23.01 11.51
N ASP A 332 -0.48 24.28 11.55
CA ASP A 332 0.30 25.35 12.16
C ASP A 332 -0.20 25.64 13.58
N GLY A 333 0.52 25.11 14.56
CA GLY A 333 0.45 25.55 15.95
C GLY A 333 1.05 26.95 16.10
N GLY A 334 0.39 27.96 15.54
CA GLY A 334 0.57 29.35 15.92
C GLY A 334 -0.24 29.66 17.20
N PRO A 335 0.27 30.46 18.15
CA PRO A 335 -0.45 30.75 19.38
C PRO A 335 -1.63 31.68 19.07
N SER A 336 -2.81 31.11 18.85
CA SER A 336 -4.06 31.86 18.86
C SER A 336 -4.50 32.06 20.31
N ASN A 337 -4.30 33.29 20.81
CA ASN A 337 -5.02 33.84 21.96
C ASN A 337 -6.50 33.93 21.58
N ASP A 338 -7.29 32.90 21.89
CA ASP A 338 -8.72 33.06 22.15
C ASP A 338 -9.23 31.88 22.98
N GLY A 339 -10.16 32.20 23.88
CA GLY A 339 -10.58 31.40 25.02
C GLY A 339 -10.94 29.95 24.71
N ASP A 340 -10.31 29.09 25.50
CA ASP A 340 -10.53 27.67 25.72
C ASP A 340 -12.02 27.25 25.77
N THR A 341 -12.61 26.98 24.60
CA THR A 341 -13.91 26.27 24.43
C THR A 341 -13.99 25.48 23.10
N GLY A 342 -12.85 25.03 22.55
CA GLY A 342 -12.79 24.50 21.17
C GLY A 342 -12.18 23.12 20.96
N LEU A 343 -11.87 22.35 22.00
CA LEU A 343 -11.25 21.01 21.87
C LEU A 343 -12.23 19.87 21.55
N MET A 344 -13.50 20.17 21.26
CA MET A 344 -14.54 19.21 20.86
C MET A 344 -15.17 19.57 19.51
N SER A 345 -14.39 19.66 18.44
CA SER A 345 -14.95 19.79 17.08
C SER A 345 -14.22 18.83 16.14
N ASP A 346 -14.95 17.79 15.75
CA ASP A 346 -14.65 16.75 14.76
C ASP A 346 -13.48 15.80 15.06
N CYS A 347 -13.65 14.99 16.10
CA CYS A 347 -12.80 13.83 16.28
C CYS A 347 -13.17 12.76 15.23
N ILE A 348 -12.20 12.34 14.42
CA ILE A 348 -12.30 11.17 13.52
C ILE A 348 -12.88 9.94 14.27
N MET A 349 -12.69 9.87 15.60
CA MET A 349 -13.22 8.82 16.48
C MET A 349 -14.75 8.77 16.54
N ASP A 350 -15.47 9.90 16.42
CA ASP A 350 -16.93 9.91 16.39
C ASP A 350 -17.47 9.10 15.20
N TYR A 351 -16.74 9.13 14.07
CA TYR A 351 -17.10 8.36 12.88
C TYR A 351 -16.76 6.87 12.99
N TRP A 352 -15.76 6.50 13.81
CA TRP A 352 -15.35 5.11 14.03
C TRP A 352 -16.17 4.38 15.09
N GLN A 353 -16.77 5.10 16.05
CA GLN A 353 -17.63 4.49 17.07
C GLN A 353 -18.94 3.97 16.48
N ASP A 354 -19.48 4.69 15.50
CA ASP A 354 -20.77 4.34 14.89
C ASP A 354 -20.64 3.31 13.76
N TYR A 355 -19.44 3.10 13.18
CA TYR A 355 -19.28 2.27 11.98
C TYR A 355 -17.95 1.49 11.91
N PRO A 356 -17.99 0.20 11.49
CA PRO A 356 -16.82 -0.66 11.48
C PRO A 356 -15.72 -0.16 10.54
N ASN A 357 -14.48 -0.46 10.93
CA ASN A 357 -13.23 -0.20 10.18
C ASN A 357 -13.40 -0.51 8.65
N PRO A 358 -12.94 0.36 7.71
CA PRO A 358 -12.98 0.15 6.26
C PRO A 358 -12.24 -1.11 5.83
N SER A 359 -11.52 -1.76 6.76
CA SER A 359 -11.17 -3.17 6.68
C SER A 359 -12.30 -4.07 6.19
N PHE A 360 -13.59 -3.73 6.36
CA PHE A 360 -14.69 -4.53 5.79
C PHE A 360 -14.61 -4.71 4.26
N ILE A 361 -13.96 -3.81 3.51
CA ILE A 361 -13.72 -3.98 2.06
C ILE A 361 -12.63 -5.04 1.84
N TRP A 362 -11.72 -5.17 2.79
CA TRP A 362 -10.58 -6.09 2.81
C TRP A 362 -10.87 -7.43 3.48
N ASP A 363 -11.93 -7.50 4.29
CA ASP A 363 -12.29 -8.66 5.09
C ASP A 363 -13.17 -9.57 4.24
N ASP A 364 -12.67 -10.74 3.89
CA ASP A 364 -13.55 -11.82 3.43
C ASP A 364 -14.24 -12.37 4.68
N ASP A 365 -15.55 -12.14 4.81
CA ASP A 365 -16.39 -12.80 5.81
C ASP A 365 -16.40 -14.32 5.53
N PHE A 366 -15.34 -15.01 5.91
CA PHE A 366 -15.26 -16.47 5.98
C PHE A 366 -15.93 -16.99 7.27
N SER A 367 -16.14 -16.12 8.27
CA SER A 367 -16.70 -16.50 9.57
C SER A 367 -18.19 -16.82 9.53
N THR A 368 -18.97 -16.14 8.69
CA THR A 368 -20.38 -16.48 8.44
C THR A 368 -20.49 -17.83 7.72
N SER A 369 -19.60 -18.08 6.77
CA SER A 369 -19.55 -19.32 5.99
C SER A 369 -19.16 -20.56 6.82
N LEU A 370 -18.31 -20.46 7.83
CA LEU A 370 -17.91 -21.66 8.60
C LEU A 370 -19.06 -22.20 9.46
N ALA A 371 -19.93 -21.31 9.96
CA ALA A 371 -21.14 -21.69 10.68
C ALA A 371 -22.17 -22.33 9.74
N ASP A 372 -22.32 -21.79 8.52
CA ASP A 372 -23.20 -22.34 7.49
C ASP A 372 -22.67 -23.64 6.85
N LEU A 373 -21.36 -23.91 6.91
CA LEU A 373 -20.76 -25.17 6.46
C LEU A 373 -20.83 -26.27 7.52
N MET A 374 -21.11 -25.90 8.78
CA MET A 374 -21.22 -26.79 9.93
C MET A 374 -22.68 -27.03 10.36
N ALA A 375 -23.65 -26.37 9.72
CA ALA A 375 -25.09 -26.60 9.85
C ALA A 375 -25.59 -27.43 8.66
#